data_AF-A0A7C2J5P6-F1
#
_entry.id   AF-A0A7C2J5P6-F1
#
_cell.length_a   1.000
_cell.length_b   1.000
_cell.length_c   1.000
_cell.angle_alpha   90.00
_cell.angle_beta   90.00
_cell.angle_gamma   90.00
#
_symmetry.space_group_name_H-M   'P 1'
#
loop_
_entity.id
_entity.type
_entity.pdbx_description
1 polymer ?
#
loop_
_entity_poly.entity_id
_entity_poly.type
_entity_poly.pdbx_seq_one_letter_code
_entity_poly.pdbx_strand_id
1 'polypeptide(L)'
;MSKVKIAVVQPQSYLRYAAGRVIDDPHAPEEKNLDLAFDYIGEAASQGAQLVAFPELYPGPSPTSDAVAYEDVVAGMRKRAREKKVYVLFGGAKHEGKGFYNLSITWPTRIGTASSCTRRSSRP
;
A
#
# COMPACT_ATOMS: atom_id res chain seq x y z
N MET A 1 20.60 18.78 13.23
CA MET A 1 19.76 18.05 12.24
C MET A 1 19.12 16.85 12.93
N SER A 2 17.81 16.69 12.83
CA SER A 2 17.13 15.46 13.25
C SER A 2 17.46 14.33 12.27
N LYS A 3 17.85 13.16 12.80
CA LYS A 3 18.03 11.94 12.00
C LYS A 3 16.66 11.31 11.74
N VAL A 4 16.42 10.84 10.51
CA VAL A 4 15.20 10.12 10.13
C VAL A 4 15.56 8.68 9.77
N LYS A 5 14.86 7.70 10.34
CA LYS A 5 15.00 6.28 9.96
C LYS A 5 13.87 5.86 9.03
N ILE A 6 14.22 5.32 7.87
CA ILE A 6 13.27 4.90 6.83
C ILE A 6 13.43 3.38 6.62
N ALA A 7 12.33 2.66 6.52
CA ALA A 7 12.27 1.29 6.07
C ALA A 7 11.71 1.24 4.64
N VAL A 8 12.40 0.54 3.74
CA VAL A 8 11.92 0.27 2.38
C VAL A 8 11.63 -1.22 2.29
N VAL A 9 10.38 -1.57 1.97
CA VAL A 9 9.89 -2.94 2.00
C VAL A 9 10.06 -3.57 0.62
N GLN A 10 10.61 -4.78 0.59
CA GLN A 10 10.62 -5.64 -0.59
C GLN A 10 9.84 -6.93 -0.24
N PRO A 11 8.50 -6.90 -0.37
CA PRO A 11 7.64 -7.95 0.13
C PRO A 11 7.56 -9.11 -0.86
N GLN A 12 7.27 -10.30 -0.35
CA GLN A 12 6.56 -11.30 -1.15
C GLN A 12 5.15 -10.77 -1.44
N SER A 13 4.71 -10.87 -2.70
CA SER A 13 3.45 -10.29 -3.16
C SER A 13 2.56 -11.35 -3.81
N TYR A 14 1.29 -11.36 -3.43
CA TYR A 14 0.23 -12.21 -3.97
C TYR A 14 -0.65 -11.39 -4.93
N LEU A 15 -0.09 -10.99 -6.08
CA LEU A 15 -0.80 -10.19 -7.08
C LEU A 15 -1.28 -11.05 -8.23
N ARG A 16 -2.51 -10.77 -8.68
CA ARG A 16 -3.08 -11.30 -9.93
C ARG A 16 -2.57 -10.56 -11.18
N TYR A 17 -1.67 -9.60 -11.01
CA TYR A 17 -1.07 -8.82 -12.09
C TYR A 17 0.39 -8.51 -11.77
N ALA A 18 1.30 -8.85 -12.67
CA ALA A 18 2.69 -8.38 -12.61
C ALA A 18 3.22 -8.11 -14.02
N ALA A 19 4.01 -7.04 -14.16
CA ALA A 19 4.73 -6.71 -15.39
C ALA A 19 3.84 -6.70 -16.67
N GLY A 20 2.62 -6.17 -16.60
CA GLY A 20 1.74 -6.11 -17.77
C GLY A 20 0.91 -7.36 -18.02
N ARG A 21 1.00 -8.39 -17.17
CA ARG A 21 0.36 -9.69 -17.37
C ARG A 21 -0.51 -10.06 -16.18
N VAL A 22 -1.68 -10.60 -16.47
CA VAL A 22 -2.49 -11.31 -15.48
C VAL A 22 -1.70 -12.56 -15.09
N ILE A 23 -1.32 -12.65 -13.82
CA ILE A 23 -0.87 -13.91 -13.22
C ILE A 23 -2.15 -14.60 -12.78
N ASP A 24 -2.68 -15.44 -13.65
CA ASP A 24 -4.00 -16.05 -13.57
C ASP A 24 -4.01 -17.19 -12.54
N ASP A 25 -3.76 -16.85 -11.27
CA ASP A 25 -4.12 -17.70 -10.14
C ASP A 25 -5.39 -17.11 -9.50
N PRO A 26 -6.59 -17.65 -9.83
CA PRO A 26 -7.85 -17.21 -9.25
C PRO A 26 -7.95 -17.48 -7.75
N HIS A 27 -6.96 -18.19 -7.17
CA HIS A 27 -6.82 -18.45 -5.74
C HIS A 27 -5.71 -17.63 -5.08
N ALA A 28 -4.99 -16.76 -5.82
CA ALA A 28 -4.00 -15.87 -5.23
C ALA A 28 -4.68 -15.01 -4.14
N PRO A 29 -4.31 -15.19 -2.86
CA PRO A 29 -5.02 -14.60 -1.75
C PRO A 29 -4.49 -13.19 -1.51
N GLU A 30 -4.88 -12.25 -2.38
CA GLU A 30 -4.44 -10.85 -2.33
C GLU A 30 -4.68 -10.19 -0.96
N GLU A 31 -5.69 -10.65 -0.23
CA GLU A 31 -5.98 -10.31 1.16
C GLU A 31 -4.74 -10.48 2.08
N LYS A 32 -3.87 -11.48 1.81
CA LYS A 32 -2.63 -11.71 2.56
C LYS A 32 -1.63 -10.57 2.41
N ASN A 33 -1.64 -9.81 1.31
CA ASN A 33 -0.73 -8.68 1.14
C ASN A 33 -0.99 -7.61 2.20
N LEU A 34 -2.26 -7.41 2.57
CA LEU A 34 -2.63 -6.43 3.57
C LEU A 34 -2.16 -6.86 4.97
N ASP A 35 -2.37 -8.12 5.32
CA ASP A 35 -1.87 -8.69 6.59
C ASP A 35 -0.34 -8.60 6.66
N LEU A 36 0.36 -9.01 5.61
CA LEU A 36 1.83 -8.90 5.53
C LEU A 36 2.29 -7.44 5.62
N ALA A 37 1.58 -6.50 4.99
CA ALA A 37 1.89 -5.08 5.13
C ALA A 37 1.80 -4.62 6.58
N PHE A 38 0.83 -5.12 7.35
CA PHE A 38 0.69 -4.79 8.76
C PHE A 38 1.82 -5.36 9.62
N ASP A 39 2.35 -6.51 9.25
CA ASP A 39 3.52 -7.12 9.89
C ASP A 39 4.79 -6.33 9.58
N TYR A 40 5.04 -5.98 8.31
CA TYR A 40 6.18 -5.14 7.93
C TYR A 40 6.14 -3.77 8.63
N ILE A 41 4.97 -3.14 8.75
CA ILE A 41 4.81 -1.89 9.51
C ILE A 41 5.16 -2.12 10.99
N GLY A 42 4.71 -3.23 11.57
CA GLY A 42 5.00 -3.58 12.97
C GLY A 42 6.48 -3.81 13.21
N GLU A 43 7.14 -4.57 12.34
CA GLU A 43 8.57 -4.84 12.39
C GLU A 43 9.38 -3.55 12.23
N ALA A 44 9.12 -2.77 11.19
CA ALA A 44 9.81 -1.50 10.94
C ALA A 44 9.67 -0.52 12.11
N ALA A 45 8.46 -0.43 12.70
CA ALA A 45 8.23 0.39 13.88
C ALA A 45 9.03 -0.11 15.09
N SER A 46 9.12 -1.43 15.30
CA SER A 46 9.92 -2.01 16.38
C SER A 46 11.42 -1.70 16.24
N GLN A 47 11.89 -1.54 15.00
CA GLN A 47 13.24 -1.13 14.68
C GLN A 47 13.43 0.40 14.71
N GLY A 48 12.42 1.18 15.09
CA GLY A 48 12.48 2.64 15.20
C GLY A 48 12.37 3.39 13.87
N ALA A 49 11.83 2.77 12.82
CA ALA A 49 11.51 3.48 11.58
C ALA A 49 10.44 4.55 11.84
N GLN A 50 10.58 5.69 11.17
CA GLN A 50 9.60 6.77 11.18
C GLN A 50 8.77 6.78 9.90
N LEU A 51 9.29 6.21 8.81
CA LEU A 51 8.61 6.05 7.53
C LEU A 51 8.80 4.62 7.03
N VAL A 52 7.72 4.00 6.56
CA VAL A 52 7.72 2.69 5.88
C VAL A 52 7.23 2.92 4.45
N ALA A 53 8.06 2.60 3.47
CA ALA A 53 7.75 2.73 2.05
C ALA A 53 7.59 1.36 1.39
N PHE A 54 6.44 1.16 0.76
CA PHE A 54 6.11 -0.06 0.01
C PHE A 54 6.33 0.13 -1.49
N PRO A 55 6.50 -0.97 -2.24
CA PRO A 55 6.56 -0.92 -3.69
C PRO A 55 5.26 -0.42 -4.33
N GLU A 56 5.37 -0.10 -5.62
CA GLU A 56 4.23 0.26 -6.46
C GLU A 56 3.13 -0.82 -6.42
N LEU A 57 1.87 -0.38 -6.36
CA LEU A 57 0.67 -1.23 -6.26
C LEU A 57 0.59 -2.18 -5.05
N TYR A 58 1.54 -2.14 -4.10
CA TYR A 58 1.49 -2.94 -2.88
C TYR A 58 0.95 -2.09 -1.70
N PRO A 59 0.08 -2.65 -0.83
CA PRO A 59 -0.39 -4.04 -0.78
C PRO A 59 -1.54 -4.40 -1.74
N GLY A 60 -2.05 -3.42 -2.47
CA GLY A 60 -3.18 -3.58 -3.38
C GLY A 60 -4.20 -2.45 -3.21
N PRO A 61 -5.35 -2.54 -3.87
CA PRO A 61 -5.72 -3.63 -4.76
C PRO A 61 -4.97 -3.56 -6.10
N SER A 62 -4.88 -4.71 -6.76
CA SER A 62 -4.39 -4.88 -8.12
C SER A 62 -5.38 -4.31 -9.14
N PRO A 63 -4.93 -3.79 -10.30
CA PRO A 63 -5.83 -3.30 -11.34
C PRO A 63 -6.84 -4.30 -11.89
N THR A 64 -6.61 -5.60 -11.69
CA THR A 64 -7.37 -6.70 -12.29
C THR A 64 -8.16 -7.51 -11.26
N SER A 65 -8.24 -7.02 -10.02
CA SER A 65 -8.80 -7.77 -8.90
C SER A 65 -9.77 -6.91 -8.09
N ASP A 66 -10.91 -7.49 -7.78
CA ASP A 66 -11.92 -6.93 -6.87
C ASP A 66 -11.88 -7.65 -5.50
N ALA A 67 -10.85 -8.46 -5.24
CA ALA A 67 -10.73 -9.26 -4.01
C ALA A 67 -10.64 -8.39 -2.74
N VAL A 68 -10.12 -7.17 -2.86
CA VAL A 68 -10.03 -6.20 -1.76
C VAL A 68 -10.46 -4.83 -2.27
N ALA A 69 -11.36 -4.15 -1.57
CA ALA A 69 -11.74 -2.78 -1.94
C ALA A 69 -10.58 -1.80 -1.63
N TYR A 70 -10.39 -0.83 -2.52
CA TYR A 70 -9.39 0.22 -2.34
C TYR A 70 -9.57 0.97 -1.01
N GLU A 71 -10.82 1.29 -0.67
CA GLU A 71 -11.20 1.97 0.55
C GLU A 71 -10.81 1.18 1.81
N ASP A 72 -10.94 -0.15 1.77
CA ASP A 72 -10.59 -1.03 2.89
C ASP A 72 -9.07 -1.10 3.08
N VAL A 73 -8.29 -1.17 1.99
CA VAL A 73 -6.82 -1.08 2.07
C VAL A 73 -6.41 0.25 2.68
N VAL A 74 -6.97 1.37 2.20
CA VAL A 74 -6.66 2.71 2.72
C VAL A 74 -7.01 2.82 4.20
N ALA A 75 -8.19 2.35 4.61
CA ALA A 75 -8.62 2.36 6.00
C ALA A 75 -7.70 1.51 6.89
N GLY A 76 -7.36 0.29 6.45
CA GLY A 76 -6.48 -0.63 7.15
C GLY A 76 -5.06 -0.07 7.33
N MET A 77 -4.43 0.38 6.25
CA MET A 77 -3.09 0.97 6.28
C MET A 77 -3.04 2.21 7.18
N ARG A 78 -4.06 3.07 7.11
CA ARG A 78 -4.18 4.26 7.97
C ARG A 78 -4.32 3.89 9.44
N LYS A 79 -5.15 2.89 9.76
CA LYS A 79 -5.32 2.39 11.14
C LYS A 79 -3.98 1.88 11.67
N ARG A 80 -3.28 1.04 10.90
CA ARG A 80 -2.01 0.44 11.31
C ARG A 80 -0.89 1.47 11.49
N ALA A 81 -0.78 2.43 10.58
CA ALA A 81 0.18 3.54 10.67
C ALA A 81 0.00 4.34 11.97
N ARG A 82 -1.25 4.59 12.37
CA ARG A 82 -1.59 5.28 13.64
C ARG A 82 -1.22 4.48 14.86
N GLU A 83 -1.60 3.21 14.89
CA GLU A 83 -1.28 2.29 16.01
C GLU A 83 0.23 2.23 16.27
N LYS A 84 1.02 2.17 15.18
CA LYS A 84 2.48 2.05 15.25
C LYS A 84 3.22 3.39 15.27
N LYS A 85 2.50 4.51 15.13
CA LYS A 85 3.05 5.88 15.10
C LYS A 85 4.16 6.05 14.04
N VAL A 86 3.99 5.42 12.87
CA VAL A 86 4.88 5.57 11.70
C VAL A 86 4.15 6.14 10.50
N TYR A 87 4.86 6.89 9.66
CA TYR A 87 4.35 7.28 8.35
C TYR A 87 4.39 6.06 7.43
N VAL A 88 3.38 5.93 6.57
CA VAL A 88 3.35 4.87 5.55
C VAL A 88 3.17 5.48 4.17
N LEU A 89 3.95 4.99 3.22
CA LEU A 89 3.85 5.25 1.79
C LEU A 89 3.54 3.93 1.09
N PHE A 90 2.38 3.83 0.46
CA PHE A 90 1.96 2.61 -0.23
C PHE A 90 1.23 2.94 -1.53
N GLY A 91 1.06 1.92 -2.36
CA GLY A 91 0.36 2.04 -3.63
C GLY A 91 -0.85 1.15 -3.74
N GLY A 92 -1.70 1.45 -4.71
CA GLY A 92 -2.88 0.66 -5.04
C GLY A 92 -3.55 1.17 -6.30
N ALA A 93 -4.30 0.30 -6.98
CA ALA A 93 -5.15 0.69 -8.08
C ALA A 93 -6.47 1.24 -7.53
N LYS A 94 -6.91 2.40 -8.03
CA LYS A 94 -8.27 2.88 -7.79
C LYS A 94 -9.01 2.92 -9.11
N HIS A 95 -10.04 2.10 -9.24
CA HIS A 95 -10.91 2.07 -10.40
C HIS A 95 -11.82 3.31 -10.43
N GLU A 96 -11.84 4.01 -11.57
CA GLU A 96 -12.74 5.13 -11.84
C GLU A 96 -13.28 4.95 -13.27
N GLY A 97 -14.58 4.62 -13.40
CA GLY A 97 -15.21 4.34 -14.69
C GLY A 97 -14.68 3.05 -15.34
N LYS A 98 -14.22 3.13 -16.60
CA LYS A 98 -13.66 2.00 -17.37
C LYS A 98 -12.14 1.82 -17.21
N GLY A 99 -11.50 2.59 -16.33
CA GLY A 99 -10.05 2.56 -16.13
C GLY A 99 -9.67 2.60 -14.65
N PHE A 100 -8.37 2.62 -14.38
CA PHE A 100 -7.83 2.75 -13.04
C PHE A 100 -6.69 3.77 -12.99
N TYR A 101 -6.47 4.34 -11.81
CA TYR A 101 -5.29 5.12 -11.50
C TYR A 101 -4.36 4.28 -10.62
N ASN A 102 -3.07 4.32 -10.93
CA ASN A 102 -2.05 3.88 -9.99
C ASN A 102 -1.78 5.03 -9.02
N LEU A 103 -2.07 4.79 -7.74
CA LEU A 103 -1.99 5.78 -6.69
C LEU A 103 -0.77 5.52 -5.82
N SER A 104 -0.12 6.61 -5.43
CA SER A 104 0.83 6.62 -4.32
C SER A 104 0.23 7.46 -3.21
N ILE A 105 0.12 6.87 -2.01
CA ILE A 105 -0.61 7.45 -0.90
C ILE A 105 0.31 7.56 0.30
N THR A 106 0.43 8.77 0.84
CA THR A 106 1.11 9.01 2.11
C THR A 106 0.10 9.30 3.21
N TRP A 107 0.23 8.60 4.33
CA TRP A 107 -0.57 8.89 5.52
C TRP A 107 0.29 9.32 6.70
N PRO A 108 -0.03 10.47 7.31
CA PRO A 108 0.65 10.93 8.50
C PRO A 108 0.07 10.31 9.77
N THR A 109 0.91 10.25 10.80
CA THR A 109 0.62 9.66 12.11
C THR A 109 -0.30 10.50 13.00
N ARG A 110 -0.40 11.81 12.75
CA ARG A 110 -1.20 12.74 13.57
C ARG A 110 -2.53 13.10 12.92
N ILE A 111 -3.55 13.28 13.76
CA ILE A 111 -4.84 13.88 13.36
C ILE A 111 -4.57 15.33 12.91
N GLY A 112 -5.08 15.71 11.73
CA GLY A 112 -4.96 17.07 11.18
C GLY A 112 -3.80 17.31 10.21
N THR A 113 -2.89 16.35 10.03
CA THR A 113 -1.86 16.43 8.97
C THR A 113 -2.41 15.94 7.63
N ALA A 114 -2.16 16.70 6.56
CA ALA A 114 -2.66 16.39 5.21
C ALA A 114 -2.07 15.07 4.67
N SER A 115 -2.94 14.18 4.21
CA SER A 115 -2.57 13.06 3.35
C SER A 115 -2.38 13.56 1.92
N SER A 116 -1.35 13.10 1.23
CA SER A 116 -1.22 13.33 -0.22
C SER A 116 -1.50 12.05 -0.99
N CYS A 117 -2.23 12.18 -2.09
CA CYS A 117 -2.48 11.12 -3.06
C CYS A 117 -2.05 11.67 -4.42
N THR A 118 -1.05 11.03 -5.03
CA THR A 118 -0.61 11.35 -6.39
C THR A 118 -1.15 10.29 -7.33
N ARG A 119 -1.71 10.73 -8.46
CA ARG A 119 -2.27 9.84 -9.49
C ARG A 119 -1.32 9.76 -10.67
N ARG A 120 -1.00 8.54 -11.10
CA ARG A 120 -0.39 8.30 -12.41
C ARG A 120 -1.42 7.59 -13.28
N SER A 121 -1.78 8.19 -14.41
CA SER A 121 -2.60 7.48 -15.40
C SER A 121 -1.72 6.45 -16.11
N SER A 122 -2.05 5.17 -15.96
CA SER A 122 -1.62 4.14 -16.91
C SER A 122 -2.60 4.18 -18.08
N ARG A 123 -2.20 4.75 -19.22
CA ARG A 123 -2.92 4.48 -20.47
C ARG A 123 -2.66 3.01 -20.85
N PRO A 124 -3.67 2.27 -21.32
CA PRO A 124 -3.47 0.93 -21.87
C PRO A 124 -2.46 0.95 -23.03
#